data_AF-A0A9D7RP97-F1
#
_entry.id   AF-A0A9D7RP97-F1
#
_cell.length_a   1.000
_cell.length_b   1.000
_cell.length_c   1.000
_cell.angle_alpha   90.00
_cell.angle_beta   90.00
_cell.angle_gamma   90.00
#
_symmetry.space_group_name_H-M   'P 1'
#
loop_
_entity.id
_entity.type
_entity.pdbx_description
1 polymer ?
#
loop_
_entity_poly.entity_id
_entity_poly.type
_entity_poly.pdbx_seq_one_letter_code
_entity_poly.pdbx_strand_id
1 'polypeptide(L)' 'MLEKEEKTALHRFADTASDRQLSEKIGQLHALLAVTPQGHEYRDLRYLLTLFEEEQRARGEVNAIIARRRK' A
#
# COMPACT_ATOMS: atom_id res chain seq x y z
N MET A 1 -17.04 -4.43 -0.89
CA MET A 1 -16.15 -4.87 -1.98
C MET A 1 -15.87 -3.64 -2.80
N LEU A 2 -14.59 -3.30 -2.97
CA LEU A 2 -14.19 -2.08 -3.68
C LEU A 2 -14.71 -2.06 -5.12
N GLU A 3 -15.30 -0.94 -5.49
CA GLU A 3 -15.73 -0.64 -6.84
C GLU A 3 -14.54 -0.38 -7.78
N LYS A 4 -14.80 -0.42 -9.09
CA LYS A 4 -13.75 -0.26 -10.11
C LYS A 4 -13.05 1.11 -10.01
N GLU A 5 -13.82 2.15 -9.74
CA GLU A 5 -13.32 3.52 -9.61
C GLU A 5 -12.43 3.67 -8.37
N GLU A 6 -12.84 3.08 -7.25
CA GLU A 6 -12.07 3.06 -6.01
C GLU A 6 -10.72 2.36 -6.21
N LYS A 7 -10.72 1.15 -6.81
CA LYS A 7 -9.47 0.44 -7.13
C LYS A 7 -8.55 1.28 -8.02
N THR A 8 -9.11 1.95 -9.03
CA THR A 8 -8.33 2.82 -9.92
C THR A 8 -7.69 3.99 -9.16
N ALA A 9 -8.43 4.64 -8.28
CA ALA A 9 -7.91 5.72 -7.45
C ALA A 9 -6.80 5.24 -6.50
N LEU A 10 -6.95 4.05 -5.94
CA LEU A 10 -5.99 3.43 -5.02
C LEU A 10 -4.67 3.05 -5.71
N HIS A 11 -4.74 2.51 -6.93
CA HIS A 11 -3.54 2.29 -7.75
C HIS A 11 -2.85 3.61 -8.10
N ARG A 12 -3.60 4.64 -8.53
CA ARG A 12 -3.00 5.96 -8.81
C ARG A 12 -2.35 6.58 -7.56
N PHE A 13 -2.95 6.37 -6.39
CA PHE A 13 -2.33 6.78 -5.13
C PHE A 13 -1.02 6.04 -4.92
N ALA A 14 -0.99 4.71 -5.05
CA ALA A 14 0.23 3.92 -4.91
C ALA A 14 1.34 4.37 -5.89
N ASP A 15 0.98 4.72 -7.13
CA ASP A 15 1.93 5.18 -8.15
C ASP A 15 2.53 6.58 -7.83
N THR A 16 1.75 7.45 -7.18
CA THR A 16 2.12 8.88 -7.00
C THR A 16 2.51 9.25 -5.58
N ALA A 17 2.19 8.41 -4.59
CA ALA A 17 2.49 8.65 -3.19
C ALA A 17 4.00 8.70 -2.96
N SER A 18 4.44 9.55 -2.03
CA SER A 18 5.79 9.45 -1.46
C SER A 18 5.91 8.23 -0.53
N ASP A 19 7.14 7.76 -0.28
CA ASP A 19 7.39 6.64 0.63
C ASP A 19 6.84 6.89 2.04
N ARG A 20 6.90 8.15 2.49
CA ARG A 20 6.31 8.58 3.76
C ARG A 20 4.79 8.41 3.76
N GLN A 21 4.10 8.92 2.73
CA GLN A 21 2.64 8.81 2.63
C GLN A 21 2.20 7.35 2.53
N LEU A 22 2.95 6.53 1.79
CA LEU A 22 2.69 5.10 1.67
C LEU A 22 2.85 4.40 3.02
N SER A 23 3.93 4.68 3.76
CA SER A 23 4.17 4.12 5.09
C SER A 23 3.11 4.57 6.12
N GLU A 24 2.69 5.84 6.09
CA GLU A 24 1.61 6.34 6.95
C GLU A 24 0.29 5.61 6.66
N LYS A 25 -0.03 5.38 5.37
CA LYS A 25 -1.24 4.65 4.97
C LYS A 25 -1.22 3.18 5.38
N ILE A 26 -0.08 2.51 5.22
CA ILE A 26 0.11 1.13 5.72
C ILE A 26 -0.16 1.08 7.24
N GLY A 27 0.41 2.02 8.00
CA GLY A 27 0.18 2.11 9.45
C GLY A 27 -1.30 2.32 9.81
N GLN A 28 -2.00 3.20 9.09
CA GLN A 28 -3.44 3.42 9.27
C GLN A 28 -4.26 2.15 8.97
N LEU A 29 -3.93 1.42 7.91
CA LEU A 29 -4.62 0.17 7.55
C LEU A 29 -4.39 -0.93 8.59
N HIS A 30 -3.16 -1.06 9.12
CA HIS A 30 -2.88 -1.97 10.24
C HIS A 30 -3.71 -1.63 11.48
N ALA A 31 -3.77 -0.35 11.85
CA ALA A 31 -4.57 0.10 12.98
C ALA A 31 -6.07 -0.20 12.79
N LEU A 32 -6.60 0.03 11.59
CA LEU A 32 -7.98 -0.29 11.25
C LEU A 32 -8.25 -1.80 11.29
N LEU A 33 -7.38 -2.62 10.72
CA LEU A 33 -7.51 -4.08 10.73
C LEU A 33 -7.45 -4.69 12.13
N ALA A 34 -6.76 -4.04 13.07
CA ALA A 34 -6.70 -4.47 14.46
C ALA A 34 -8.04 -4.29 15.20
N VAL A 35 -8.87 -3.33 14.78
CA VAL A 35 -10.14 -2.98 15.46
C VAL A 35 -11.39 -3.34 14.65
N THR A 36 -11.25 -3.64 13.36
CA THR A 36 -12.38 -3.93 12.46
C THR A 36 -12.77 -5.41 12.56
N PRO A 37 -14.03 -5.75 12.93
CA PRO A 37 -14.50 -7.13 12.95
C PRO A 37 -14.62 -7.72 11.53
N GLN A 38 -14.67 -9.06 11.43
CA GLN A 38 -14.69 -9.78 10.16
C GLN A 38 -15.84 -9.34 9.23
N GLY A 39 -15.61 -9.35 7.92
CA GLY A 39 -16.62 -8.97 6.93
C GLY A 39 -16.03 -8.55 5.59
N HIS A 40 -16.86 -7.98 4.72
CA HIS A 40 -16.43 -7.51 3.41
C HIS A 40 -15.43 -6.35 3.49
N GLU A 41 -15.64 -5.41 4.40
CA GLU A 41 -14.72 -4.29 4.65
C GLU A 41 -13.35 -4.79 5.10
N TYR A 42 -13.31 -5.81 5.96
CA TYR A 42 -12.07 -6.45 6.40
C TYR A 42 -11.27 -7.03 5.23
N ARG A 43 -11.95 -7.64 4.24
CA ARG A 43 -11.31 -8.18 3.04
C ARG A 43 -10.76 -7.07 2.14
N ASP A 44 -11.51 -6.00 1.97
CA ASP A 44 -11.08 -4.83 1.18
C ASP A 44 -9.86 -4.16 1.84
N LEU A 45 -9.86 -3.98 3.16
CA LEU A 45 -8.73 -3.45 3.91
C LEU A 45 -7.47 -4.33 3.78
N ARG A 46 -7.61 -5.65 3.84
CA ARG A 46 -6.49 -6.57 3.61
C ARG A 46 -5.93 -6.46 2.20
N TYR A 47 -6.79 -6.37 1.20
CA TYR A 47 -6.37 -6.17 -0.18
C TYR A 47 -5.55 -4.87 -0.33
N LEU A 48 -6.03 -3.77 0.27
CA LEU A 48 -5.33 -2.49 0.24
C LEU A 48 -3.97 -2.55 0.93
N LEU A 49 -3.92 -3.22 2.08
CA LEU A 49 -2.69 -3.39 2.83
C LEU A 49 -1.65 -4.14 1.99
N THR A 50 -2.04 -5.27 1.39
CA THR A 50 -1.15 -6.04 0.52
C THR A 50 -0.64 -5.20 -0.65
N LEU A 51 -1.53 -4.47 -1.33
CA LEU A 51 -1.15 -3.60 -2.45
C LEU A 51 -0.06 -2.57 -2.05
N PHE A 52 -0.23 -1.90 -0.91
CA PHE A 52 0.72 -0.87 -0.48
C PHE A 52 2.03 -1.45 0.06
N GLU A 53 2.00 -2.60 0.73
CA GLU A 53 3.22 -3.30 1.17
C GLU A 53 4.06 -3.81 -0.01
N GLU A 54 3.40 -4.30 -1.06
CA GLU A 54 4.07 -4.72 -2.30
C GLU A 54 4.72 -3.53 -3.01
N GLU A 55 4.01 -2.41 -3.13
CA GLU A 55 4.55 -1.19 -3.72
C GLU A 55 5.77 -0.67 -2.93
N GLN A 56 5.67 -0.62 -1.59
CA GLN A 56 6.77 -0.19 -0.74
C GLN A 56 8.00 -1.09 -0.91
N ARG A 57 7.79 -2.41 -1.03
CA ARG A 57 8.86 -3.38 -1.29
C ARG A 57 9.52 -3.13 -2.65
N ALA A 58 8.72 -2.99 -3.71
CA ALA A 58 9.21 -2.76 -5.06
C ALA A 58 10.09 -1.50 -5.16
N ARG A 59 9.67 -0.41 -4.51
CA ARG A 59 10.46 0.82 -4.40
C ARG A 59 11.78 0.61 -3.66
N GLY A 60 11.75 -0.14 -2.56
CA GLY A 60 12.94 -0.52 -1.81
C GLY A 60 13.96 -1.28 -2.68
N GLU A 61 13.48 -2.23 -3.49
CA GLU A 61 14.31 -3.00 -4.42
C GLU A 61 14.93 -2.11 -5.50
N VAL A 62 14.13 -1.22 -6.11
CA VAL A 62 14.63 -0.26 -7.12
C VAL A 62 15.70 0.66 -6.52
N ASN A 63 15.45 1.21 -5.33
CA ASN A 63 16.40 2.06 -4.61
C ASN A 63 17.71 1.32 -4.30
N ALA A 64 17.63 0.05 -3.90
CA ALA A 64 18.80 -0.78 -3.66
C ALA A 64 19.63 -1.02 -4.94
N ILE A 65 18.97 -1.26 -6.08
CA ILE A 65 19.63 -1.39 -7.39
C ILE A 65 20.33 -0.08 -7.77
N ILE A 66 19.66 1.06 -7.63
CA ILE A 66 20.23 2.38 -7.93
C ILE A 66 21.45 2.64 -7.05
N ALA A 67 21.37 2.34 -5.75
CA ALA A 67 22.48 2.52 -4.82
C ALA A 67 23.71 1.66 -5.19
N ARG A 68 23.51 0.44 -5.68
CA ARG A 68 24.59 -0.44 -6.16
C ARG A 68 25.27 0.09 -7.42
N ARG A 69 24.53 0.74 -8.33
CA ARG A 69 25.09 1.33 -9.57
C ARG A 69 25.94 2.59 -9.35
N ARG A 70 25.81 3.23 -8.19
CA ARG A 70 26.56 4.44 -7.82
C ARG A 70 27.88 4.14 -7.08
N LYS A 71 28.14 2.88 -6.76
CA LYS A 71 29.40 2.39 -6.20
C LYS A 71 30.27 1.86 -7.32
#